data_AF-A0A7S3REN3-F1
#
_entry.id   AF-A0A7S3REN3-F1
#
_cell.length_a   1.000
_cell.length_b   1.000
_cell.length_c   1.000
_cell.angle_alpha   90.00
_cell.angle_beta   90.00
_cell.angle_gamma   90.00
#
_symmetry.space_group_name_H-M   'P 1'
#
loop_
_entity.id
_entity.type
_entity.pdbx_description
1 polymer ?
#
loop_
_entity_poly.entity_id
_entity_poly.type
_entity_poly.pdbx_seq_one_letter_code
_entity_poly.pdbx_strand_id
1 'polypeptide(L)'
;MRGLPAVELLAAGVRMAGVLVQAGPLRSRALVVVGDGSPSSSGTADAPILLHDCFVRVYAERTAPQPAVATTMLWVRADHVVVDHAWLWRADHDSTAHFTDGENPVQHALEVDGRFVTVYGLFAEHTLGDLTRWRGEDGAVFLYQSELQYDAPPPVWPHLGYNVTARHHRALGVGVYCYFFDEVTVHEGIHAADASGIVHSFTHLLDGGGAIQSVINGRGGAVSATGQGSYVCSS
;
A
#
# COMPACT_ATOMS: atom_id res chain seq x y z
N MET A 1 -12.71 -21.36 -9.85
CA MET A 1 -12.72 -21.33 -8.37
C MET A 1 -12.15 -19.99 -7.90
N ARG A 2 -12.50 -19.52 -6.70
CA ARG A 2 -11.92 -18.32 -6.09
C ARG A 2 -10.91 -18.71 -5.02
N GLY A 3 -9.85 -17.94 -4.86
CA GLY A 3 -8.91 -18.10 -3.75
C GLY A 3 -9.55 -17.62 -2.45
N LEU A 4 -9.18 -18.25 -1.33
CA LEU A 4 -9.53 -17.83 0.02
C LEU A 4 -8.41 -16.96 0.61
N PRO A 5 -8.68 -16.17 1.66
CA PRO A 5 -7.60 -15.62 2.48
C PRO A 5 -6.71 -16.74 3.01
N ALA A 6 -5.41 -16.47 3.08
CA ALA A 6 -4.47 -17.38 3.74
C ALA A 6 -4.56 -17.24 5.26
N VAL A 7 -4.87 -16.03 5.75
CA VAL A 7 -5.02 -15.72 7.17
C VAL A 7 -6.25 -14.85 7.39
N GLU A 8 -7.05 -15.21 8.39
CA GLU A 8 -8.14 -14.39 8.91
C GLU A 8 -7.99 -14.26 10.43
N LEU A 9 -7.92 -13.02 10.94
CA LEU A 9 -7.90 -12.73 12.38
C LEU A 9 -9.28 -12.21 12.78
N LEU A 10 -10.07 -13.02 13.50
CA LEU A 10 -11.50 -12.75 13.71
C LEU A 10 -11.89 -12.54 15.18
N ALA A 11 -10.93 -12.15 16.04
CA ALA A 11 -11.18 -11.91 17.46
C ALA A 11 -10.27 -10.80 18.02
N ALA A 12 -10.73 -10.15 19.09
CA ALA A 12 -9.97 -9.17 19.85
C ALA A 12 -8.70 -9.78 20.48
N GLY A 13 -7.67 -8.95 20.69
CA GLY A 13 -6.43 -9.35 21.38
C GLY A 13 -5.56 -10.35 20.64
N VAL A 14 -5.92 -10.74 19.41
CA VAL A 14 -5.13 -11.66 18.57
C VAL A 14 -3.80 -11.02 18.20
N ARG A 15 -2.73 -11.83 18.17
CA ARG A 15 -1.38 -11.41 17.81
C ARG A 15 -0.84 -12.31 16.72
N MET A 16 -0.37 -11.71 15.63
CA MET A 16 0.35 -12.39 14.55
C MET A 16 1.74 -11.77 14.45
N ALA A 17 2.79 -12.60 14.38
CA ALA A 17 4.16 -12.12 14.35
C ALA A 17 5.05 -12.97 13.44
N GLY A 18 5.91 -12.34 12.63
CA GLY A 18 6.97 -13.01 11.88
C GLY A 18 6.45 -13.91 10.76
N VAL A 19 5.51 -13.42 9.95
CA VAL A 19 4.87 -14.20 8.89
C VAL A 19 5.19 -13.66 7.50
N LEU A 20 5.40 -14.57 6.55
CA LEU A 20 5.38 -14.29 5.12
C LEU A 20 4.18 -14.99 4.49
N VAL A 21 3.28 -14.21 3.90
CA VAL A 21 2.11 -14.71 3.16
C VAL A 21 2.35 -14.52 1.67
N GLN A 22 2.26 -15.59 0.89
CA GLN A 22 2.44 -15.54 -0.56
C GLN A 22 1.14 -15.86 -1.29
N ALA A 23 0.82 -15.09 -2.33
CA ALA A 23 -0.32 -15.38 -3.19
C ALA A 23 -0.15 -16.69 -3.98
N GLY A 24 -1.23 -17.45 -4.05
CA GLY A 24 -1.36 -18.59 -4.97
C GLY A 24 -1.93 -18.17 -6.33
N PRO A 25 -2.20 -19.14 -7.21
CA PRO A 25 -2.68 -18.87 -8.56
C PRO A 25 -4.20 -18.63 -8.67
N LEU A 26 -4.95 -18.91 -7.61
CA LEU A 26 -6.36 -18.56 -7.53
C LEU A 26 -6.51 -17.19 -6.87
N ARG A 27 -7.14 -16.24 -7.57
CA ARG A 27 -7.34 -14.87 -7.06
C ARG A 27 -8.13 -14.89 -5.75
N SER A 28 -7.48 -14.47 -4.67
CA SER A 28 -8.13 -14.15 -3.40
C SER A 28 -8.61 -12.70 -3.38
N ARG A 29 -9.67 -12.41 -2.63
CA ARG A 29 -10.12 -11.03 -2.38
C ARG A 29 -9.09 -10.28 -1.53
N ALA A 30 -8.61 -10.90 -0.47
CA ALA A 30 -7.44 -10.47 0.26
C ALA A 30 -6.61 -11.71 0.67
N LEU A 31 -5.31 -11.55 0.88
CA LEU A 31 -4.44 -12.63 1.37
C LEU A 31 -4.46 -12.70 2.90
N VAL A 32 -4.41 -11.54 3.55
CA VAL A 32 -4.59 -11.39 5.01
C VAL A 32 -5.78 -10.50 5.28
N VAL A 33 -6.71 -10.98 6.10
CA VAL A 33 -7.90 -10.24 6.53
C VAL A 33 -7.85 -10.08 8.05
N VAL A 34 -7.93 -8.84 8.53
CA VAL A 34 -8.02 -8.52 9.96
C VAL A 34 -9.43 -8.03 10.25
N GLY A 35 -10.23 -8.88 10.87
CA GLY A 35 -11.65 -8.64 11.13
C GLY A 35 -12.56 -8.87 9.94
N ASP A 36 -13.84 -9.06 10.23
CA ASP A 36 -14.92 -9.16 9.24
C ASP A 36 -15.79 -7.89 9.18
N GLY A 37 -15.37 -6.82 9.86
CA GLY A 37 -16.08 -5.56 9.99
C GLY A 37 -17.18 -5.57 11.07
N SER A 38 -17.35 -6.67 11.79
CA SER A 38 -18.22 -6.72 12.96
C SER A 38 -17.47 -6.26 14.23
N PRO A 39 -18.20 -5.75 15.25
CA PRO A 39 -17.60 -5.43 16.54
C PRO A 39 -16.96 -6.65 17.23
N SER A 40 -17.50 -7.86 17.02
CA SER A 40 -16.98 -9.10 17.60
C SER A 40 -15.62 -9.53 17.05
N SER A 41 -15.27 -9.09 15.84
CA SER A 41 -13.99 -9.38 15.20
C SER A 41 -12.99 -8.23 15.30
N SER A 42 -13.36 -7.15 15.99
CA SER A 42 -12.52 -5.97 16.21
C SER A 42 -11.74 -6.06 17.51
N GLY A 43 -10.62 -5.34 17.58
CA GLY A 43 -9.91 -5.11 18.83
C GLY A 43 -10.62 -4.07 19.71
N THR A 44 -10.03 -3.81 20.87
CA THR A 44 -10.38 -2.67 21.72
C THR A 44 -9.12 -1.93 22.13
N ALA A 45 -9.25 -0.75 22.77
CA ALA A 45 -8.10 -0.03 23.30
C ALA A 45 -7.24 -0.87 24.27
N ASP A 46 -7.88 -1.74 25.08
CA ASP A 46 -7.20 -2.60 26.05
C ASP A 46 -6.78 -3.98 25.47
N ALA A 47 -7.38 -4.38 24.35
CA ALA A 47 -7.10 -5.65 23.68
C ALA A 47 -7.03 -5.46 22.15
N PRO A 48 -6.05 -4.68 21.65
CA PRO A 48 -5.90 -4.47 20.23
C PRO A 48 -5.47 -5.76 19.52
N ILE A 49 -5.79 -5.86 18.23
CA ILE A 49 -5.21 -6.89 17.36
C ILE A 49 -3.83 -6.39 16.92
N LEU A 50 -2.80 -7.23 17.06
CA LEU A 50 -1.42 -6.86 16.75
C LEU A 50 -0.84 -7.69 15.61
N LEU A 51 -0.26 -7.01 14.62
CA LEU A 51 0.52 -7.61 13.55
C LEU A 51 1.94 -7.08 13.65
N HIS A 52 2.91 -7.94 13.92
CA HIS A 52 4.34 -7.59 13.93
C HIS A 52 5.07 -8.33 12.80
N ASP A 53 5.97 -7.68 12.07
CA ASP A 53 6.74 -8.31 10.99
C ASP A 53 5.83 -9.09 10.02
N CYS A 54 4.87 -8.39 9.43
CA CYS A 54 3.89 -8.96 8.51
C CYS A 54 4.29 -8.70 7.06
N PHE A 55 4.80 -9.74 6.40
CA PHE A 55 5.24 -9.67 5.02
C PHE A 55 4.21 -10.34 4.11
N VAL A 56 3.81 -9.67 3.02
CA VAL A 56 2.91 -10.25 2.03
C VAL A 56 3.49 -10.03 0.64
N ARG A 57 3.62 -11.11 -0.14
CA ARG A 57 4.11 -11.02 -1.53
C ARG A 57 3.15 -11.59 -2.55
N VAL A 58 3.03 -10.89 -3.68
CA VAL A 58 2.38 -11.40 -4.89
C VAL A 58 3.49 -11.68 -5.90
N TYR A 59 3.92 -12.94 -5.92
CA TYR A 59 5.08 -13.38 -6.69
C TYR A 59 4.89 -14.81 -7.19
N ALA A 60 5.04 -14.97 -8.49
CA ALA A 60 5.38 -16.21 -9.15
C ALA A 60 6.51 -15.92 -10.15
N GLU A 61 7.47 -16.82 -10.24
CA GLU A 61 8.48 -16.78 -11.31
C GLU A 61 7.79 -16.77 -12.68
N ARG A 62 8.39 -16.12 -13.68
CA ARG A 62 7.84 -16.09 -15.05
C ARG A 62 7.73 -17.47 -15.70
N THR A 63 8.55 -18.42 -15.24
CA THR A 63 8.53 -19.83 -15.65
C THR A 63 7.42 -20.65 -14.98
N ALA A 64 6.75 -20.09 -13.96
CA ALA A 64 5.68 -20.77 -13.26
C ALA A 64 4.49 -21.00 -14.20
N PRO A 65 3.76 -22.13 -14.06
CA PRO A 65 2.65 -22.45 -14.95
C PRO A 65 1.46 -21.49 -14.81
N GLN A 66 1.37 -20.78 -13.69
CA GLN A 66 0.31 -19.82 -13.39
C GLN A 66 0.90 -18.64 -12.59
N PRO A 67 0.42 -17.41 -12.81
CA PRO A 67 0.87 -16.25 -12.05
C PRO A 67 0.37 -16.31 -10.62
N ALA A 68 1.03 -15.60 -9.71
CA ALA A 68 0.46 -15.31 -8.39
C ALA A 68 -0.52 -14.15 -8.51
N VAL A 69 -1.66 -14.23 -7.81
CA VAL A 69 -2.72 -13.23 -7.99
C VAL A 69 -3.54 -12.98 -6.73
N ALA A 70 -3.82 -11.71 -6.47
CA ALA A 70 -4.71 -11.26 -5.41
C ALA A 70 -5.51 -10.03 -5.87
N THR A 71 -6.48 -9.58 -5.07
CA THR A 71 -7.05 -8.23 -5.21
C THR A 71 -6.37 -7.29 -4.24
N THR A 72 -6.28 -7.68 -2.97
CA THR A 72 -5.63 -6.91 -1.90
C THR A 72 -4.65 -7.79 -1.14
N MET A 73 -3.51 -7.26 -0.68
CA MET A 73 -2.58 -8.07 0.13
C MET A 73 -3.06 -8.15 1.57
N LEU A 74 -3.16 -7.00 2.23
CA LEU A 74 -3.64 -6.86 3.61
C LEU A 74 -4.91 -6.01 3.64
N TRP A 75 -5.98 -6.56 4.20
CA TRP A 75 -7.22 -5.83 4.43
C TRP A 75 -7.55 -5.76 5.92
N VAL A 76 -7.43 -4.57 6.48
CA VAL A 76 -7.77 -4.27 7.88
C VAL A 76 -9.20 -3.73 7.95
N ARG A 77 -10.11 -4.57 8.44
CA ARG A 77 -11.54 -4.26 8.61
C ARG A 77 -11.94 -4.07 10.06
N ALA A 78 -11.16 -4.63 10.99
CA ALA A 78 -11.31 -4.49 12.42
C ALA A 78 -10.89 -3.11 12.92
N ASP A 79 -11.59 -2.61 13.94
CA ASP A 79 -11.15 -1.46 14.72
C ASP A 79 -10.01 -1.85 15.69
N HIS A 80 -9.25 -0.85 16.16
CA HIS A 80 -8.17 -1.01 17.14
C HIS A 80 -7.14 -2.08 16.76
N VAL A 81 -6.50 -1.88 15.61
CA VAL A 81 -5.42 -2.72 15.11
C VAL A 81 -4.12 -1.95 15.16
N VAL A 82 -3.05 -2.61 15.61
CA VAL A 82 -1.69 -2.09 15.45
C VAL A 82 -0.95 -3.00 14.48
N VAL A 83 -0.39 -2.39 13.44
CA VAL A 83 0.55 -3.04 12.53
C VAL A 83 1.91 -2.41 12.78
N ASP A 84 2.89 -3.21 13.15
CA ASP A 84 4.25 -2.77 13.43
C ASP A 84 5.18 -3.56 12.52
N HIS A 85 5.72 -2.85 11.54
CA HIS A 85 6.49 -3.36 10.42
C HIS A 85 5.69 -4.28 9.48
N ALA A 86 5.25 -3.71 8.36
CA ALA A 86 4.63 -4.47 7.27
C ALA A 86 5.25 -4.13 5.92
N TRP A 87 5.58 -5.16 5.15
CA TRP A 87 6.04 -5.01 3.77
C TRP A 87 5.12 -5.79 2.82
N LEU A 88 4.49 -5.06 1.93
CA LEU A 88 3.42 -5.52 1.05
C LEU A 88 3.87 -5.30 -0.40
N TRP A 89 4.41 -6.36 -1.00
CA TRP A 89 5.18 -6.27 -2.23
C TRP A 89 4.53 -7.06 -3.38
N ARG A 90 4.08 -6.35 -4.42
CA ARG A 90 3.90 -6.98 -5.73
C ARG A 90 5.29 -7.09 -6.33
N ALA A 91 5.66 -8.27 -6.80
CA ALA A 91 6.99 -8.44 -7.34
C ALA A 91 7.23 -7.54 -8.56
N ASP A 92 8.28 -6.72 -8.50
CA ASP A 92 8.78 -5.92 -9.62
C ASP A 92 9.85 -6.67 -10.42
N HIS A 93 10.42 -7.77 -9.90
CA HIS A 93 11.41 -8.59 -10.59
C HIS A 93 11.39 -10.07 -10.16
N ASP A 94 11.97 -10.92 -11.00
CA ASP A 94 12.47 -12.25 -10.62
C ASP A 94 14.00 -12.29 -10.71
N SER A 95 14.60 -13.49 -10.63
CA SER A 95 16.06 -13.66 -10.68
C SER A 95 16.69 -13.29 -12.03
N THR A 96 15.89 -13.01 -13.06
CA THR A 96 16.36 -12.78 -14.43
C THR A 96 16.13 -11.36 -14.92
N ALA A 97 15.00 -10.75 -14.59
CA ALA A 97 14.63 -9.42 -15.07
C ALA A 97 13.47 -8.82 -14.25
N HIS A 98 13.18 -7.54 -14.51
CA HIS A 98 11.95 -6.93 -14.06
C HIS A 98 10.70 -7.58 -14.68
N PHE A 99 9.59 -7.53 -13.95
CA PHE A 99 8.26 -7.88 -14.44
C PHE A 99 7.67 -6.74 -15.28
N THR A 100 6.93 -7.10 -16.33
CA THR A 100 6.24 -6.14 -17.22
C THR A 100 4.77 -6.52 -17.39
N ASP A 101 4.00 -5.71 -18.11
CA ASP A 101 2.63 -6.04 -18.55
C ASP A 101 1.67 -6.48 -17.44
N GLY A 102 1.85 -5.97 -16.21
CA GLY A 102 0.98 -6.27 -15.08
C GLY A 102 1.14 -7.70 -14.55
N GLU A 103 2.27 -8.37 -14.81
CA GLU A 103 2.61 -9.68 -14.25
C GLU A 103 2.44 -9.69 -12.72
N ASN A 104 2.06 -10.84 -12.15
CA ASN A 104 1.73 -10.99 -10.73
C ASN A 104 0.64 -10.01 -10.22
N PRO A 105 -0.57 -10.03 -10.82
CA PRO A 105 -1.53 -8.95 -10.65
C PRO A 105 -2.12 -8.86 -9.23
N VAL A 106 -2.09 -7.65 -8.67
CA VAL A 106 -2.76 -7.26 -7.42
C VAL A 106 -3.12 -5.78 -7.46
N GLN A 107 -4.30 -5.42 -6.97
CA GLN A 107 -4.83 -4.06 -7.09
C GLN A 107 -4.34 -3.15 -5.98
N HIS A 108 -4.31 -3.64 -4.73
CA HIS A 108 -3.95 -2.85 -3.56
C HIS A 108 -3.00 -3.61 -2.65
N ALA A 109 -2.00 -2.94 -2.10
CA ALA A 109 -1.19 -3.50 -1.04
C ALA A 109 -1.99 -3.48 0.26
N LEU A 110 -2.50 -2.31 0.66
CA LEU A 110 -3.23 -2.14 1.91
C LEU A 110 -4.60 -1.51 1.68
N GLU A 111 -5.63 -2.11 2.27
CA GLU A 111 -6.92 -1.47 2.49
C GLU A 111 -7.26 -1.40 3.97
N VAL A 112 -7.64 -0.21 4.46
CA VAL A 112 -8.04 0.01 5.87
C VAL A 112 -9.43 0.60 5.93
N ASP A 113 -10.38 -0.17 6.46
CA ASP A 113 -11.75 0.26 6.76
C ASP A 113 -11.96 0.53 8.26
N GLY A 114 -11.23 -0.20 9.12
CA GLY A 114 -11.37 -0.12 10.56
C GLY A 114 -10.85 1.19 11.16
N ARG A 115 -11.44 1.61 12.26
CA ARG A 115 -11.09 2.81 13.02
C ARG A 115 -9.95 2.55 14.00
N PHE A 116 -9.24 3.61 14.39
CA PHE A 116 -8.15 3.53 15.38
C PHE A 116 -7.06 2.53 14.98
N VAL A 117 -6.80 2.40 13.68
CA VAL A 117 -5.72 1.56 13.15
C VAL A 117 -4.43 2.37 13.18
N THR A 118 -3.40 1.84 13.84
CA THR A 118 -2.07 2.46 13.89
C THR A 118 -1.07 1.59 13.15
N VAL A 119 -0.30 2.18 12.25
CA VAL A 119 0.79 1.50 11.55
C VAL A 119 2.13 2.16 11.83
N TYR A 120 3.11 1.39 12.26
CA TYR A 120 4.51 1.80 12.36
C TYR A 120 5.30 1.07 11.27
N GLY A 121 6.00 1.80 10.40
CA GLY A 121 6.80 1.20 9.34
C GLY A 121 5.98 0.46 8.28
N LEU A 122 5.31 1.21 7.41
CA LEU A 122 4.54 0.68 6.30
C LEU A 122 5.31 0.79 4.97
N PHE A 123 5.52 -0.35 4.31
CA PHE A 123 6.16 -0.45 3.00
C PHE A 123 5.16 -1.11 2.03
N ALA A 124 4.72 -0.39 1.00
CA ALA A 124 3.67 -0.85 0.07
C ALA A 124 4.11 -0.59 -1.37
N GLU A 125 4.18 -1.61 -2.22
CA GLU A 125 4.93 -1.47 -3.48
C GLU A 125 4.26 -2.14 -4.69
N HIS A 126 4.37 -1.44 -5.82
CA HIS A 126 4.16 -1.86 -7.20
C HIS A 126 2.77 -2.37 -7.60
N THR A 127 1.73 -2.14 -6.82
CA THR A 127 0.38 -2.63 -7.17
C THR A 127 -0.22 -1.92 -8.38
N LEU A 128 -1.18 -2.59 -9.03
CA LEU A 128 -1.81 -2.11 -10.27
C LEU A 128 -2.84 -0.99 -10.08
N GLY A 129 -3.33 -0.81 -8.85
CA GLY A 129 -4.21 0.28 -8.43
C GLY A 129 -3.54 1.14 -7.36
N ASP A 130 -4.33 1.92 -6.61
CA ASP A 130 -3.77 2.69 -5.48
C ASP A 130 -3.08 1.75 -4.49
N LEU A 131 -1.84 2.04 -4.11
CA LEU A 131 -1.06 1.12 -3.28
C LEU A 131 -1.69 0.97 -1.90
N THR A 132 -2.05 2.09 -1.28
CA THR A 132 -2.79 2.11 -0.02
C THR A 132 -4.08 2.90 -0.14
N ARG A 133 -5.18 2.29 0.29
CA ARG A 133 -6.48 2.94 0.46
C ARG A 133 -6.86 2.96 1.92
N TRP A 134 -6.97 4.17 2.47
CA TRP A 134 -7.31 4.38 3.87
C TRP A 134 -8.65 5.08 4.02
N ARG A 135 -9.64 4.35 4.54
CA ARG A 135 -11.02 4.82 4.73
C ARG A 135 -11.41 4.89 6.21
N GLY A 136 -10.70 4.18 7.08
CA GLY A 136 -10.94 4.15 8.52
C GLY A 136 -10.58 5.46 9.23
N GLU A 137 -11.46 5.91 10.13
CA GLU A 137 -11.27 7.14 10.91
C GLU A 137 -10.33 6.94 12.10
N ASP A 138 -9.75 8.05 12.56
CA ASP A 138 -8.81 8.12 13.68
C ASP A 138 -7.56 7.23 13.49
N GLY A 139 -7.18 7.05 12.23
CA GLY A 139 -6.01 6.27 11.82
C GLY A 139 -4.69 7.02 12.01
N ALA A 140 -3.60 6.26 12.20
CA ALA A 140 -2.26 6.82 12.29
C ALA A 140 -1.24 5.97 11.52
N VAL A 141 -0.35 6.62 10.76
CA VAL A 141 0.82 5.97 10.14
C VAL A 141 2.10 6.72 10.51
N PHE A 142 3.09 5.99 11.01
CA PHE A 142 4.42 6.52 11.32
C PHE A 142 5.42 5.81 10.43
N LEU A 143 6.02 6.55 9.50
CA LEU A 143 6.79 6.05 8.37
C LEU A 143 5.93 5.27 7.36
N TYR A 144 5.81 5.86 6.17
CA TYR A 144 5.25 5.24 4.97
C TYR A 144 6.25 5.35 3.83
N GLN A 145 6.59 4.23 3.22
CA GLN A 145 7.33 4.14 1.98
C GLN A 145 6.47 3.41 0.95
N SER A 146 6.53 3.88 -0.29
CA SER A 146 5.91 3.17 -1.40
C SER A 146 6.59 3.44 -2.73
N GLU A 147 6.67 2.43 -3.58
CA GLU A 147 7.09 2.57 -4.99
C GLU A 147 5.95 2.26 -5.94
N LEU A 148 5.62 3.22 -6.81
CA LEU A 148 4.64 3.03 -7.87
C LEU A 148 5.09 1.92 -8.84
N GLN A 149 4.15 1.29 -9.55
CA GLN A 149 4.48 0.20 -10.46
C GLN A 149 5.37 0.69 -11.61
N TYR A 150 6.44 -0.06 -11.91
CA TYR A 150 7.39 0.36 -12.94
C TYR A 150 6.82 0.25 -14.35
N ASP A 151 5.98 -0.76 -14.56
CA ASP A 151 5.27 -1.09 -15.79
C ASP A 151 3.93 -0.33 -15.93
N ALA A 152 3.87 0.91 -15.42
CA ALA A 152 2.66 1.72 -15.50
C ALA A 152 2.32 2.09 -16.94
N PRO A 153 1.04 1.98 -17.37
CA PRO A 153 0.65 2.27 -18.73
C PRO A 153 0.76 3.78 -19.03
N PRO A 154 1.48 4.18 -20.09
CA PRO A 154 1.53 5.58 -20.54
C PRO A 154 0.21 6.00 -21.22
N PRO A 155 -0.02 7.31 -21.43
CA PRO A 155 0.81 8.43 -20.98
C PRO A 155 0.51 8.89 -19.56
N VAL A 156 -0.62 8.47 -19.00
CA VAL A 156 -1.11 8.90 -17.68
C VAL A 156 -1.57 7.67 -16.92
N TRP A 157 -1.10 7.55 -15.68
CA TRP A 157 -1.52 6.49 -14.77
C TRP A 157 -2.30 7.08 -13.59
N PRO A 158 -3.58 6.74 -13.42
CA PRO A 158 -4.50 7.47 -12.53
C PRO A 158 -4.54 6.90 -11.10
N HIS A 159 -3.42 6.35 -10.61
CA HIS A 159 -3.34 5.70 -9.31
C HIS A 159 -2.33 6.36 -8.39
N LEU A 160 -2.57 6.21 -7.09
CA LEU A 160 -1.86 6.92 -6.03
C LEU A 160 -1.00 5.96 -5.20
N GLY A 161 0.08 6.46 -4.61
CA GLY A 161 0.77 5.73 -3.55
C GLY A 161 -0.12 5.63 -2.31
N TYR A 162 -0.57 6.79 -1.82
CA TYR A 162 -1.30 6.88 -0.57
C TYR A 162 -2.62 7.65 -0.74
N ASN A 163 -3.75 6.92 -0.75
CA ASN A 163 -5.09 7.49 -0.93
C ASN A 163 -5.89 7.41 0.38
N VAL A 164 -6.02 8.55 1.07
CA VAL A 164 -6.72 8.68 2.35
C VAL A 164 -8.03 9.43 2.15
N THR A 165 -9.16 8.75 2.31
CA THR A 165 -10.49 9.40 2.27
C THR A 165 -11.08 9.64 3.64
N ALA A 166 -10.47 9.09 4.71
CA ALA A 166 -10.84 9.38 6.09
C ALA A 166 -10.61 10.86 6.43
N ARG A 167 -11.48 11.45 7.24
CA ARG A 167 -11.40 12.86 7.62
C ARG A 167 -10.45 13.09 8.80
N HIS A 168 -10.34 12.12 9.69
CA HIS A 168 -9.42 12.13 10.81
C HIS A 168 -8.34 11.07 10.58
N HIS A 169 -7.22 11.52 10.02
CA HIS A 169 -6.09 10.64 9.76
C HIS A 169 -4.79 11.37 10.02
N ARG A 170 -3.82 10.68 10.63
CA ARG A 170 -2.49 11.23 10.92
C ARG A 170 -1.44 10.42 10.19
N ALA A 171 -0.51 11.06 9.52
CA ALA A 171 0.66 10.39 8.98
C ALA A 171 1.92 11.25 9.16
N LEU A 172 3.02 10.61 9.56
CA LEU A 172 4.31 11.27 9.72
C LEU A 172 5.38 10.55 8.91
N GLY A 173 6.03 11.27 7.99
CA GLY A 173 7.06 10.71 7.11
C GLY A 173 6.44 9.84 6.02
N VAL A 174 5.93 10.47 4.96
CA VAL A 174 5.17 9.78 3.89
C VAL A 174 5.89 9.97 2.55
N GLY A 175 6.54 8.92 2.06
CA GLY A 175 7.31 8.93 0.82
C GLY A 175 6.65 8.12 -0.29
N VAL A 176 6.43 8.75 -1.45
CA VAL A 176 5.95 8.08 -2.66
C VAL A 176 7.00 8.19 -3.77
N TYR A 177 7.55 7.06 -4.17
CA TYR A 177 8.64 6.96 -5.14
C TYR A 177 8.11 6.46 -6.49
N CYS A 178 8.75 6.84 -7.59
CA CYS A 178 8.52 6.24 -8.90
C CYS A 178 9.82 5.92 -9.63
N TYR A 179 9.74 4.89 -10.46
CA TYR A 179 10.74 4.46 -11.45
C TYR A 179 9.97 3.84 -12.61
N PHE A 180 9.58 4.62 -13.61
CA PHE A 180 8.77 4.10 -14.72
C PHE A 180 9.67 3.66 -15.88
N PHE A 181 9.31 2.54 -16.54
CA PHE A 181 10.00 2.13 -17.76
C PHE A 181 9.70 3.07 -18.93
N ASP A 182 8.52 3.67 -18.94
CA ASP A 182 8.03 4.59 -19.97
C ASP A 182 7.81 6.01 -19.44
N GLU A 183 7.55 6.96 -20.34
CA GLU A 183 7.13 8.32 -19.99
C GLU A 183 5.67 8.33 -19.49
N VAL A 184 5.52 8.16 -18.18
CA VAL A 184 4.22 8.11 -17.48
C VAL A 184 4.07 9.33 -16.57
N THR A 185 2.91 9.97 -16.63
CA THR A 185 2.54 11.04 -15.68
C THR A 185 1.54 10.53 -14.65
N VAL A 186 1.85 10.79 -13.37
CA VAL A 186 0.92 10.66 -12.24
C VAL A 186 0.60 12.06 -11.71
N HIS A 187 -0.67 12.34 -11.42
CA HIS A 187 -1.11 13.69 -11.03
C HIS A 187 -0.67 14.10 -9.62
N GLU A 188 -0.68 13.16 -8.68
CA GLU A 188 -0.25 13.39 -7.30
C GLU A 188 0.22 12.07 -6.69
N GLY A 189 1.20 12.11 -5.79
CA GLY A 189 1.64 10.89 -5.10
C GLY A 189 0.68 10.48 -3.99
N ILE A 190 0.13 11.49 -3.30
CA ILE A 190 -0.68 11.33 -2.09
C ILE A 190 -1.97 12.12 -2.28
N HIS A 191 -3.09 11.49 -1.94
CA HIS A 191 -4.36 12.17 -1.77
C HIS A 191 -4.83 12.04 -0.32
N ALA A 192 -5.33 13.11 0.26
CA ALA A 192 -5.93 13.10 1.60
C ALA A 192 -7.18 13.97 1.64
N ALA A 193 -8.31 13.45 2.14
CA ALA A 193 -9.52 14.23 2.33
C ALA A 193 -9.30 15.44 3.26
N ASP A 194 -8.47 15.26 4.30
CA ASP A 194 -7.88 16.34 5.09
C ASP A 194 -6.37 16.13 5.16
N ALA A 195 -5.62 17.01 4.48
CA ALA A 195 -4.17 16.92 4.41
C ALA A 195 -3.46 17.48 5.65
N SER A 196 -4.15 18.19 6.55
CA SER A 196 -3.54 18.82 7.74
C SER A 196 -2.95 17.81 8.73
N GLY A 197 -3.41 16.55 8.68
CA GLY A 197 -2.87 15.45 9.46
C GLY A 197 -1.63 14.77 8.85
N ILE A 198 -1.25 15.11 7.62
CA ILE A 198 -0.09 14.55 6.92
C ILE A 198 1.10 15.49 7.09
N VAL A 199 2.18 14.97 7.68
CA VAL A 199 3.38 15.75 8.03
C VAL A 199 4.61 15.06 7.44
N HIS A 200 5.52 15.87 6.89
CA HIS A 200 6.74 15.41 6.23
C HIS A 200 6.48 14.45 5.05
N SER A 201 5.73 14.90 4.05
CA SER A 201 5.46 14.13 2.84
C SER A 201 6.40 14.51 1.70
N PHE A 202 6.76 13.55 0.85
CA PHE A 202 7.56 13.80 -0.35
C PHE A 202 7.22 12.84 -1.47
N THR A 203 7.56 13.28 -2.69
CA THR A 203 7.67 12.42 -3.85
C THR A 203 9.11 12.39 -4.35
N HIS A 204 9.51 11.28 -4.96
CA HIS A 204 10.85 11.13 -5.52
C HIS A 204 10.84 10.28 -6.79
N LEU A 205 11.47 10.78 -7.86
CA LEU A 205 11.80 9.98 -9.03
C LEU A 205 13.18 9.35 -8.78
N LEU A 206 13.23 8.03 -8.60
CA LEU A 206 14.47 7.30 -8.34
C LEU A 206 15.40 7.38 -9.57
N ASP A 207 14.84 7.02 -10.72
CA ASP A 207 15.45 7.03 -12.05
C ASP A 207 14.32 6.73 -13.06
N GLY A 208 14.65 6.40 -14.30
CA GLY A 208 13.69 6.00 -15.33
C GLY A 208 12.95 7.19 -15.94
N GLY A 209 11.83 6.89 -16.59
CA GLY A 209 10.97 7.88 -17.24
C GLY A 209 9.90 8.46 -16.31
N GLY A 210 9.19 9.46 -16.82
CA GLY A 210 7.94 9.92 -16.22
C GLY A 210 8.07 10.93 -15.08
N ALA A 211 6.93 11.18 -14.43
CA ALA A 211 6.78 12.25 -13.45
C ALA A 211 5.62 12.03 -12.47
N ILE A 212 5.75 12.60 -11.28
CA ILE A 212 4.62 12.84 -10.37
C ILE A 212 4.44 14.36 -10.27
N GLN A 213 3.28 14.88 -10.66
CA GLN A 213 3.05 16.32 -10.83
C GLN A 213 2.98 17.09 -9.50
N SER A 214 2.62 16.43 -8.40
CA SER A 214 2.59 17.04 -7.07
C SER A 214 2.77 16.00 -5.96
N VAL A 215 3.19 16.47 -4.78
CA VAL A 215 3.39 15.60 -3.61
C VAL A 215 2.05 15.16 -3.03
N ILE A 216 1.19 16.14 -2.68
CA ILE A 216 -0.08 15.89 -1.98
C ILE A 216 -1.15 16.91 -2.37
N ASN A 217 -2.34 16.47 -2.79
CA ASN A 217 -3.49 17.33 -3.09
C ASN A 217 -3.14 18.53 -4.00
N GLY A 218 -2.30 18.31 -5.02
CA GLY A 218 -1.83 19.38 -5.92
C GLY A 218 -0.74 20.30 -5.35
N ARG A 219 -0.20 20.01 -4.16
CA ARG A 219 0.88 20.78 -3.51
C ARG A 219 2.23 20.08 -3.58
N GLY A 220 3.30 20.86 -3.50
CA GLY A 220 4.66 20.40 -3.79
C GLY A 220 4.91 20.44 -5.31
N GLY A 221 6.17 20.69 -5.69
CA GLY A 221 6.55 20.70 -7.10
C GLY A 221 6.50 19.30 -7.73
N ALA A 222 6.46 19.25 -9.06
CA ALA A 222 6.58 18.01 -9.79
C ALA A 222 7.98 17.41 -9.64
N VAL A 223 8.06 16.08 -9.67
CA VAL A 223 9.32 15.35 -9.83
C VAL A 223 9.42 14.79 -11.24
N SER A 224 10.61 14.85 -11.83
CA SER A 224 10.94 14.31 -13.15
C SER A 224 12.48 14.20 -13.29
N ALA A 225 12.97 13.80 -14.46
CA ALA A 225 14.42 13.71 -14.72
C ALA A 225 15.18 15.04 -14.51
N THR A 226 14.51 16.19 -14.54
CA THR A 226 15.15 17.50 -14.28
C THR A 226 15.07 17.96 -12.82
N GLY A 227 14.35 17.23 -11.98
CA GLY A 227 14.18 17.51 -10.55
C GLY A 227 13.62 16.29 -9.84
N GLN A 228 14.49 15.49 -9.22
CA GLN A 228 14.12 14.16 -8.74
C GLN A 228 13.35 14.15 -7.40
N GLY A 229 13.28 15.25 -6.66
CA GLY A 229 12.67 15.26 -5.33
C GLY A 229 11.84 16.51 -5.05
N SER A 230 10.73 16.32 -4.34
CA SER A 230 9.82 17.38 -3.91
C SER A 230 9.23 17.04 -2.55
N TYR A 231 9.06 18.03 -1.68
CA TYR A 231 8.68 17.84 -0.28
C TYR A 231 7.68 18.88 0.21
N VAL A 232 6.80 18.47 1.12
CA VAL A 232 5.86 19.31 1.85
C VAL A 232 6.01 19.04 3.35
N CYS A 233 6.48 20.05 4.10
CA CYS A 233 6.73 19.92 5.54
C CYS A 233 5.46 19.61 6.34
N SER A 234 4.41 20.36 6.02
CA SER A 234 3.08 20.29 6.62
C SER A 234 2.06 20.70 5.57
N SER A 235 1.05 19.87 5.39
CA SER A 235 -0.10 20.20 4.55
C SER A 235 -1.21 20.95 5.28
#